data_AF-A0A6N7Z6I4-F1
#
_entry.id   AF-A0A6N7Z6I4-F1
#
_cell.length_a   1.000
_cell.length_b   1.000
_cell.length_c   1.000
_cell.angle_alpha   90.00
_cell.angle_beta   90.00
_cell.angle_gamma   90.00
#
_symmetry.space_group_name_H-M   'P 1'
#
loop_
_entity.id
_entity.type
_entity.pdbx_description
1 polymer ?
#
loop_
_entity_poly.entity_id
_entity_poly.type
_entity_poly.pdbx_seq_one_letter_code
_entity_poly.pdbx_strand_id
1 'polypeptide(L)'
;MVRRLGVGPDRGAVVRPRTHSCRPTLTDPGAATEHGYLDAYLPSPGESAFDLMPMRRQPFTEAAASHDPAGRTVPPFGLDTLGFTDPDVVSRLRPIGLATHEEPLPPAADGKRPPSRYILFGDRSPFTPMAARALEQGAECLTVATGHLGLWTAATPVCAAITGNERRTT
;
A
#
# COMPACT_ATOMS: atom_id res chain seq x y z
N MET A 1 22.20 59.79 -48.36
CA MET A 1 22.65 58.43 -48.75
C MET A 1 22.70 57.57 -47.49
N VAL A 2 21.90 56.52 -47.44
CA VAL A 2 21.41 55.84 -46.22
C VAL A 2 22.47 54.88 -45.65
N ARG A 3 22.80 55.01 -44.36
CA ARG A 3 23.61 54.04 -43.60
C ARG A 3 22.70 52.93 -43.06
N ARG A 4 22.99 51.67 -43.43
CA ARG A 4 22.39 50.46 -42.83
C ARG A 4 23.03 50.18 -41.46
N LEU A 5 22.20 50.05 -40.42
CA LEU A 5 22.56 49.48 -39.13
C LEU A 5 22.25 47.98 -39.16
N GLY A 6 23.26 47.15 -38.93
CA GLY A 6 23.12 45.70 -38.78
C GLY A 6 22.71 45.35 -37.36
N VAL A 7 21.67 44.53 -37.22
CA VAL A 7 21.22 43.93 -35.96
C VAL A 7 21.65 42.46 -35.99
N GLY A 8 22.50 42.05 -35.05
CA GLY A 8 22.89 40.65 -34.84
C GLY A 8 21.92 39.92 -33.90
N PRO A 9 21.78 38.59 -34.00
CA PRO A 9 20.83 37.84 -33.20
C PRO A 9 21.37 37.52 -31.80
N ASP A 10 20.52 37.78 -30.81
CA ASP A 10 20.74 37.50 -29.40
C ASP A 10 20.61 36.00 -29.12
N ARG A 11 21.66 35.38 -28.56
CA ARG A 11 21.69 33.95 -28.22
C ARG A 11 21.14 33.76 -26.81
N GLY A 12 19.84 33.57 -26.70
CA GLY A 12 19.17 33.20 -25.45
C GLY A 12 19.70 31.86 -24.92
N ALA A 13 20.29 31.89 -23.72
CA ALA A 13 20.74 30.69 -23.01
C ALA A 13 19.54 29.91 -22.48
N VAL A 14 19.36 28.68 -22.97
CA VAL A 14 18.34 27.74 -22.49
C VAL A 14 18.81 27.14 -21.16
N VAL A 15 18.24 27.63 -20.06
CA VAL A 15 18.42 27.03 -18.73
C VAL A 15 17.62 25.74 -18.67
N ARG A 16 18.31 24.59 -18.65
CA ARG A 16 17.66 23.28 -18.46
C ARG A 16 17.36 23.05 -16.98
N PRO A 17 16.13 22.67 -16.60
CA PRO A 17 15.79 22.39 -15.21
C PRO A 17 16.55 21.16 -14.70
N ARG A 18 17.11 21.27 -13.50
CA ARG A 18 17.73 20.15 -12.78
C ARG A 18 16.65 19.15 -12.38
N THR A 19 16.61 18.00 -13.04
CA THR A 19 15.86 16.84 -12.58
C THR A 19 16.54 16.28 -11.34
N HIS A 20 16.01 16.61 -10.16
CA HIS A 20 16.38 15.93 -8.92
C HIS A 20 15.79 14.51 -8.96
N SER A 21 16.62 13.55 -9.35
CA SER A 21 16.32 12.13 -9.22
C SER A 21 16.34 11.76 -7.73
N CYS A 22 15.22 11.96 -7.04
CA CYS A 22 14.96 11.33 -5.75
C CYS A 22 14.76 9.83 -5.98
N ARG A 23 15.85 9.08 -6.06
CA ARG A 23 15.78 7.64 -5.81
C ARG A 23 15.59 7.47 -4.31
N PRO A 24 14.46 6.91 -3.83
CA PRO A 24 14.35 6.55 -2.43
C PRO A 24 15.41 5.47 -2.16
N THR A 25 16.40 5.80 -1.33
CA THR A 25 17.25 4.79 -0.72
C THR A 25 16.35 3.90 0.10
N LEU A 26 16.27 2.62 -0.30
CA LEU A 26 15.64 1.55 0.46
C LEU A 26 16.18 1.66 1.90
N THR A 27 15.31 1.99 2.84
CA THR A 27 15.67 2.15 4.25
C THR A 27 16.33 0.87 4.75
N ASP A 28 17.45 1.02 5.45
CA ASP A 28 18.09 -0.06 6.20
C ASP A 28 17.02 -0.75 7.07
N PRO A 29 16.77 -2.06 6.90
CA PRO A 29 15.78 -2.77 7.73
C PRO A 29 16.14 -2.73 9.23
N GLY A 30 17.38 -2.39 9.59
CA GLY A 30 17.79 -2.16 10.97
C GLY A 30 17.32 -0.83 11.59
N ALA A 31 16.78 0.10 10.80
CA ALA A 31 16.35 1.42 11.28
C ALA A 31 14.87 1.48 11.72
N ALA A 32 14.05 0.50 11.34
CA ALA A 32 12.65 0.44 11.76
C ALA A 32 12.56 -0.15 13.17
N THR A 33 12.28 0.69 14.16
CA THR A 33 12.19 0.27 15.56
C THR A 33 10.91 -0.52 15.88
N GLU A 34 9.86 -0.34 15.08
CA GLU A 34 8.54 -0.98 15.23
C GLU A 34 7.87 -1.23 13.86
N HIS A 35 7.14 -2.35 13.75
CA HIS A 35 6.38 -2.72 12.56
C HIS A 35 4.89 -2.82 12.92
N GLY A 36 4.05 -2.08 12.19
CA GLY A 36 2.60 -2.11 12.34
C GLY A 36 1.93 -2.60 11.05
N TYR A 37 0.85 -3.36 11.21
CA TYR A 37 -0.05 -3.73 10.10
C TYR A 37 -1.32 -2.88 10.19
N LEU A 38 -1.80 -2.41 9.04
CA LEU A 38 -3.04 -1.64 8.92
C LEU A 38 -3.96 -2.40 7.97
N ASP A 39 -5.02 -3.01 8.52
CA ASP A 39 -6.09 -3.66 7.79
C ASP A 39 -5.62 -4.49 6.57
N ALA A 40 -4.73 -5.45 6.83
CA ALA A 40 -3.90 -6.09 5.82
C ALA A 40 -3.75 -7.60 6.03
N TYR A 41 -3.27 -8.29 4.99
CA TYR A 41 -2.86 -9.69 5.12
C TYR A 41 -1.70 -9.85 6.11
N LEU A 42 -1.72 -10.94 6.87
CA LEU A 42 -0.65 -11.35 7.79
C LEU A 42 -0.27 -12.82 7.55
N PRO A 43 0.43 -13.13 6.42
CA PRO A 43 0.87 -14.49 6.13
C PRO A 43 2.07 -14.89 7.00
N SER A 44 2.12 -16.15 7.40
CA SER A 44 3.34 -16.78 7.90
C SER A 44 4.28 -17.10 6.73
N PRO A 45 5.58 -17.33 7.01
CA PRO A 45 6.49 -17.88 6.01
C PRO A 45 5.90 -19.16 5.39
N GLY A 46 5.94 -19.25 4.06
CA GLY A 46 5.36 -20.36 3.29
C GLY A 46 3.89 -20.17 2.92
N GLU A 47 3.18 -19.16 3.44
CA GLU A 47 1.79 -18.86 3.08
C GLU A 47 1.71 -17.71 2.07
N SER A 48 0.75 -17.79 1.17
CA SER A 48 0.35 -16.77 0.21
C SER A 48 -0.93 -16.06 0.67
N ALA A 49 -1.33 -14.97 -0.01
CA ALA A 49 -2.60 -14.31 0.30
C ALA A 49 -3.81 -15.22 0.02
N PHE A 50 -3.73 -16.09 -1.00
CA PHE A 50 -4.79 -17.06 -1.28
C PHE A 50 -4.88 -18.21 -0.28
N ASP A 51 -3.84 -18.50 0.47
CA ASP A 51 -3.96 -19.47 1.58
C ASP A 51 -4.79 -18.88 2.73
N LEU A 52 -4.69 -17.55 2.93
CA LEU A 52 -5.48 -16.83 3.94
C LEU A 52 -6.92 -16.56 3.49
N MET A 53 -7.13 -16.34 2.19
CA MET A 53 -8.45 -16.04 1.61
C MET A 53 -8.68 -16.87 0.33
N PRO A 54 -8.90 -18.18 0.44
CA PRO A 54 -8.99 -19.08 -0.72
C PRO A 54 -10.15 -18.75 -1.65
N MET A 55 -11.24 -18.20 -1.12
CA MET A 55 -12.39 -17.75 -1.89
C MET A 55 -12.07 -16.61 -2.88
N ARG A 56 -10.94 -15.91 -2.73
CA ARG A 56 -10.49 -14.86 -3.66
C ARG A 56 -9.77 -15.41 -4.90
N ARG A 57 -9.31 -16.66 -4.89
CA ARG A 57 -8.49 -17.23 -5.97
C ARG A 57 -9.21 -17.19 -7.31
N GLN A 58 -10.39 -17.80 -7.39
CA GLN A 58 -11.18 -17.87 -8.62
C GLN A 58 -11.45 -16.49 -9.23
N PRO A 59 -12.06 -15.51 -8.52
CA PRO A 59 -12.36 -14.21 -9.13
C PRO A 59 -11.10 -13.45 -9.54
N PHE A 60 -9.98 -13.61 -8.84
CA PHE A 60 -8.70 -13.01 -9.26
C PHE A 60 -8.16 -13.63 -10.54
N THR A 61 -8.18 -14.96 -10.67
CA THR A 61 -7.71 -15.65 -11.88
C THR A 61 -8.60 -15.33 -13.08
N GLU A 62 -9.92 -15.28 -12.91
CA GLU A 62 -10.87 -14.88 -13.96
C GLU A 62 -10.67 -13.41 -14.38
N ALA A 63 -10.49 -12.51 -13.42
CA ALA A 63 -10.18 -11.10 -13.69
C ALA A 63 -8.83 -10.95 -14.43
N ALA A 64 -7.81 -11.74 -14.07
CA ALA A 64 -6.54 -11.73 -14.77
C ALA A 64 -6.66 -12.20 -16.22
N ALA A 65 -7.33 -13.35 -16.44
CA ALA A 65 -7.50 -13.93 -17.77
C ALA A 65 -8.33 -13.05 -18.72
N SER A 66 -9.29 -12.29 -18.18
CA SER A 66 -10.13 -11.37 -18.98
C SER A 66 -9.44 -10.04 -19.30
N HIS A 67 -8.46 -9.62 -18.50
CA HIS A 67 -7.78 -8.32 -18.65
C HIS A 67 -6.45 -8.42 -19.43
N ASP A 68 -5.66 -9.44 -19.13
CA ASP A 68 -4.32 -9.65 -19.65
C ASP A 68 -4.30 -10.95 -20.45
N PRO A 69 -3.97 -10.95 -21.76
CA PRO A 69 -3.86 -12.18 -22.55
C PRO A 69 -2.90 -13.21 -21.98
N ALA A 70 -1.92 -12.79 -21.17
CA ALA A 70 -1.00 -13.69 -20.48
C ALA A 70 -1.49 -14.14 -19.09
N GLY A 71 -2.60 -13.58 -18.60
CA GLY A 71 -3.20 -13.91 -17.31
C GLY A 71 -2.33 -13.54 -16.09
N ARG A 72 -1.40 -12.60 -16.22
CA ARG A 72 -0.41 -12.30 -15.16
C ARG A 72 -0.80 -11.11 -14.29
N THR A 73 -1.67 -10.24 -14.78
CA THR A 73 -2.07 -9.03 -14.06
C THR A 73 -3.57 -8.96 -13.84
N VAL A 74 -3.96 -8.54 -12.65
CA VAL A 74 -5.34 -8.44 -12.19
C VAL A 74 -5.72 -6.96 -12.22
N PRO A 75 -6.75 -6.55 -12.97
CA PRO A 75 -7.21 -5.17 -12.96
C PRO A 75 -7.83 -4.81 -11.61
N PRO A 76 -7.97 -3.53 -11.25
CA PRO A 76 -8.80 -3.14 -10.11
C PRO A 76 -10.25 -3.63 -10.29
N PHE A 77 -10.77 -4.45 -9.37
CA PHE A 77 -12.16 -4.96 -9.44
C PHE A 77 -12.76 -5.16 -8.04
N GLY A 78 -14.08 -5.01 -7.91
CA GLY A 78 -14.83 -5.26 -6.67
C GLY A 78 -14.44 -4.38 -5.47
N LEU A 79 -13.76 -3.25 -5.72
CA LEU A 79 -13.23 -2.35 -4.69
C LEU A 79 -14.29 -1.41 -4.12
N ASP A 80 -15.42 -1.26 -4.80
CA ASP A 80 -16.62 -0.59 -4.28
C ASP A 80 -17.09 -1.21 -2.96
N THR A 81 -17.00 -2.54 -2.83
CA THR A 81 -17.30 -3.26 -1.58
C THR A 81 -16.36 -2.91 -0.42
N LEU A 82 -15.17 -2.37 -0.74
CA LEU A 82 -14.19 -1.86 0.22
C LEU A 82 -14.25 -0.33 0.38
N GLY A 83 -15.24 0.32 -0.25
CA GLY A 83 -15.48 1.76 -0.16
C GLY A 83 -14.77 2.62 -1.20
N PHE A 84 -14.08 2.03 -2.19
CA PHE A 84 -13.45 2.77 -3.29
C PHE A 84 -14.50 3.27 -4.28
N THR A 85 -15.16 4.37 -3.89
CA THR A 85 -16.24 5.02 -4.66
C THR A 85 -15.86 6.40 -5.16
N ASP A 86 -14.80 7.00 -4.60
CA ASP A 86 -14.28 8.30 -5.04
C ASP A 86 -13.57 8.15 -6.41
N PRO A 87 -14.04 8.84 -7.47
CA PRO A 87 -13.44 8.76 -8.80
C PRO A 87 -11.97 9.19 -8.84
N ASP A 88 -11.55 10.13 -7.99
CA ASP A 88 -10.16 10.58 -7.93
C ASP A 88 -9.25 9.50 -7.37
N VAL A 89 -9.75 8.69 -6.43
CA VAL A 89 -9.03 7.52 -5.89
C VAL A 89 -9.04 6.39 -6.92
N VAL A 90 -10.20 6.07 -7.49
CA VAL A 90 -10.36 4.98 -8.45
C VAL A 90 -9.47 5.18 -9.69
N SER A 91 -9.34 6.41 -10.18
CA SER A 91 -8.48 6.74 -11.33
C SER A 91 -6.98 6.47 -11.10
N ARG A 92 -6.54 6.35 -9.84
CA ARG A 92 -5.15 6.09 -9.46
C ARG A 92 -4.83 4.61 -9.32
N LEU A 93 -5.84 3.75 -9.29
CA LEU A 93 -5.65 2.31 -9.18
C LEU A 93 -4.97 1.75 -10.42
N ARG A 94 -4.11 0.76 -10.24
CA ARG A 94 -3.35 0.11 -11.31
C ARG A 94 -3.49 -1.41 -11.19
N PRO A 95 -3.42 -2.15 -12.30
CA PRO A 95 -3.35 -3.60 -12.23
C PRO A 95 -2.19 -4.06 -11.36
N ILE A 96 -2.39 -5.17 -10.64
CA ILE A 96 -1.38 -5.80 -9.79
C ILE A 96 -1.02 -7.16 -10.35
N GLY A 97 0.20 -7.65 -10.06
CA GLY A 97 0.59 -9.00 -10.47
C GLY A 97 -0.22 -10.05 -9.72
N LEU A 98 -0.76 -11.07 -10.40
CA LEU A 98 -1.43 -12.20 -9.76
C LEU A 98 -0.50 -12.91 -8.76
N ALA A 99 0.79 -12.94 -9.09
CA ALA A 99 1.88 -13.44 -8.24
C ALA A 99 1.86 -12.83 -6.81
N THR A 100 1.39 -11.59 -6.61
CA THR A 100 1.33 -11.00 -5.25
C THR A 100 0.34 -11.72 -4.33
N HIS A 101 -0.55 -12.55 -4.88
CA HIS A 101 -1.52 -13.35 -4.13
C HIS A 101 -1.20 -14.84 -4.12
N GLU A 102 -0.39 -15.31 -5.09
CA GLU A 102 -0.05 -16.72 -5.27
C GLU A 102 1.30 -17.10 -4.65
N GLU A 103 2.27 -16.19 -4.68
CA GLU A 103 3.61 -16.49 -4.19
C GLU A 103 3.63 -16.55 -2.67
N PRO A 104 4.13 -17.66 -2.08
CA PRO A 104 4.27 -17.77 -0.65
C PRO A 104 5.35 -16.83 -0.13
N LEU A 105 5.15 -16.29 1.07
CA LEU A 105 6.16 -15.46 1.72
C LEU A 105 7.44 -16.27 1.95
N PRO A 106 8.64 -15.76 1.61
CA PRO A 106 9.87 -16.48 1.85
C PRO A 106 10.07 -16.77 3.34
N PRO A 107 10.90 -17.79 3.68
CA PRO A 107 11.37 -17.99 5.05
C PRO A 107 11.84 -16.69 5.67
N ALA A 108 11.46 -16.46 6.92
CA ALA A 108 12.03 -15.36 7.67
C ALA A 108 13.54 -15.60 7.81
N ALA A 109 14.36 -14.60 7.45
CA ALA A 109 15.74 -14.58 7.93
C ALA A 109 15.67 -14.46 9.46
N ASP A 110 16.14 -15.50 10.13
CA ASP A 110 16.38 -15.71 11.57
C ASP A 110 15.67 -14.74 12.54
N GLY A 111 14.66 -15.25 13.26
CA GLY A 111 14.10 -14.61 14.45
C GLY A 111 13.18 -13.42 14.18
N LYS A 112 12.00 -13.67 13.57
CA LYS A 112 10.99 -12.61 13.39
C LYS A 112 10.40 -12.17 14.73
N ARG A 113 10.53 -10.87 15.00
CA ARG A 113 9.68 -10.15 15.95
C ARG A 113 8.25 -10.16 15.36
N PRO A 114 7.23 -10.63 16.10
CA PRO A 114 5.84 -10.43 15.69
C PRO A 114 5.58 -8.94 15.48
N PRO A 115 4.59 -8.55 14.66
CA PRO A 115 4.24 -7.14 14.56
C PRO A 115 3.95 -6.60 15.95
N SER A 116 4.47 -5.42 16.25
CA SER A 116 4.19 -4.78 17.55
C SER A 116 2.73 -4.34 17.63
N ARG A 117 2.09 -4.08 16.47
CA ARG A 117 0.71 -3.63 16.38
C ARG A 117 0.00 -4.09 15.12
N TYR A 118 -1.29 -4.36 15.25
CA TYR A 118 -2.23 -4.55 14.17
C TYR A 118 -3.42 -3.59 14.35
N ILE A 119 -3.74 -2.81 13.33
CA ILE A 119 -4.84 -1.83 13.34
C ILE A 119 -5.90 -2.31 12.35
N LEU A 120 -7.06 -2.73 12.85
CA LEU A 120 -8.20 -3.17 12.06
C LEU A 120 -9.12 -1.97 11.74
N PHE A 121 -9.63 -1.90 10.50
CA PHE A 121 -10.56 -0.85 10.09
C PHE A 121 -12.00 -1.36 10.11
N GLY A 122 -12.69 -1.06 11.21
CA GLY A 122 -14.05 -1.52 11.46
C GLY A 122 -14.13 -2.99 11.86
N ASP A 123 -15.23 -3.36 12.49
CA ASP A 123 -15.53 -4.72 12.96
C ASP A 123 -15.90 -5.71 11.84
N ARG A 124 -16.34 -5.18 10.69
CA ARG A 124 -16.73 -5.95 9.50
C ARG A 124 -15.64 -6.03 8.43
N SER A 125 -14.40 -5.67 8.76
CA SER A 125 -13.30 -5.81 7.82
C SER A 125 -13.11 -7.27 7.40
N PRO A 126 -12.81 -7.56 6.11
CA PRO A 126 -12.44 -8.91 5.68
C PRO A 126 -11.14 -9.40 6.35
N PHE A 127 -10.38 -8.51 6.98
CA PHE A 127 -9.12 -8.81 7.65
C PHE A 127 -9.26 -9.09 9.16
N THR A 128 -10.48 -9.19 9.69
CA THR A 128 -10.72 -9.60 11.09
C THR A 128 -9.98 -10.89 11.49
N PRO A 129 -9.91 -11.95 10.65
CA PRO A 129 -9.09 -13.13 10.98
C PRO A 129 -7.59 -12.82 11.13
N MET A 130 -7.07 -11.83 10.42
CA MET A 130 -5.66 -11.45 10.48
C MET A 130 -5.35 -10.67 11.77
N ALA A 131 -6.30 -9.84 12.23
CA ALA A 131 -6.22 -9.20 13.53
C ALA A 131 -6.22 -10.23 14.68
N ALA A 132 -7.10 -11.23 14.61
CA ALA A 132 -7.11 -12.33 15.59
C ALA A 132 -5.78 -13.08 15.62
N ARG A 133 -5.24 -13.42 14.44
CA ARG A 133 -3.91 -14.03 14.32
C ARG A 133 -2.79 -13.15 14.88
N ALA A 134 -2.83 -11.84 14.63
CA ALA A 134 -1.84 -10.91 15.17
C ALA A 134 -1.88 -10.89 16.72
N LEU A 135 -3.09 -10.90 17.30
CA LEU A 135 -3.28 -10.97 18.74
C LEU A 135 -2.71 -12.26 19.34
N GLU A 136 -2.93 -13.41 18.68
CA GLU A 136 -2.37 -14.71 19.08
C GLU A 136 -0.83 -14.71 19.03
N GLN A 137 -0.24 -13.91 18.13
CA GLN A 137 1.21 -13.69 18.03
C GLN A 137 1.74 -12.65 19.04
N GLY A 138 0.89 -12.13 19.92
CA GLY A 138 1.26 -11.16 20.95
C GLY A 138 1.28 -9.71 20.48
N ALA A 139 0.73 -9.40 19.30
CA ALA A 139 0.60 -8.03 18.82
C ALA A 139 -0.48 -7.27 19.60
N GLU A 140 -0.26 -5.98 19.80
CA GLU A 140 -1.35 -5.09 20.19
C GLU A 140 -2.36 -4.96 19.04
N CYS A 141 -3.64 -5.21 19.30
CA CYS A 141 -4.69 -5.05 18.30
C CYS A 141 -5.61 -3.88 18.65
N LEU A 142 -5.72 -2.92 17.73
CA LEU A 142 -6.63 -1.77 17.83
C LEU A 142 -7.66 -1.83 16.71
N THR A 143 -8.90 -1.44 16.99
CA THR A 143 -9.93 -1.26 15.95
C THR A 143 -10.26 0.21 15.83
N VAL A 144 -10.19 0.75 14.62
CA VAL A 144 -10.61 2.13 14.30
C VAL A 144 -11.94 2.06 13.56
N ALA A 145 -12.94 2.83 14.01
CA ALA A 145 -14.28 2.86 13.41
C ALA A 145 -14.29 3.58 12.05
N THR A 146 -13.74 2.93 11.03
CA THR A 146 -13.62 3.42 9.66
C THR A 146 -13.69 2.25 8.66
N GLY A 147 -13.88 2.52 7.37
CA GLY A 147 -13.73 1.52 6.31
C GLY A 147 -12.28 1.30 5.89
N HIS A 148 -12.04 0.40 4.93
CA HIS A 148 -10.70 0.04 4.43
C HIS A 148 -9.89 1.25 3.94
N LEU A 149 -10.57 2.29 3.45
CA LEU A 149 -9.99 3.59 3.07
C LEU A 149 -9.71 4.54 4.25
N GLY A 150 -9.70 4.04 5.49
CA GLY A 150 -9.60 4.86 6.69
C GLY A 150 -8.38 5.76 6.74
N LEU A 151 -7.26 5.34 6.13
CA LEU A 151 -6.08 6.20 6.03
C LEU A 151 -6.36 7.51 5.26
N TRP A 152 -7.30 7.49 4.31
CA TRP A 152 -7.69 8.62 3.49
C TRP A 152 -8.87 9.40 4.08
N THR A 153 -9.88 8.68 4.60
CA THR A 153 -11.15 9.27 5.05
C THR A 153 -11.18 9.62 6.54
N ALA A 154 -10.29 9.02 7.32
CA ALA A 154 -10.23 9.14 8.78
C ALA A 154 -8.77 9.22 9.27
N ALA A 155 -7.96 10.04 8.57
CA ALA A 155 -6.51 10.14 8.82
C ALA A 155 -6.18 10.45 10.28
N THR A 156 -6.90 11.36 10.94
CA THR A 156 -6.65 11.73 12.34
C THR A 156 -6.74 10.53 13.31
N PRO A 157 -7.86 9.81 13.43
CA PRO A 157 -7.93 8.64 14.32
C PRO A 157 -7.00 7.50 13.88
N VAL A 158 -6.76 7.30 12.58
CA VAL A 158 -5.80 6.30 12.11
C VAL A 158 -4.37 6.67 12.53
N CYS A 159 -3.94 7.92 12.38
CA CYS A 159 -2.65 8.39 12.85
C CYS A 159 -2.50 8.29 14.38
N ALA A 160 -3.55 8.54 15.14
CA ALA A 160 -3.54 8.35 16.58
C ALA A 160 -3.28 6.87 16.96
N ALA A 161 -3.94 5.92 16.27
CA ALA A 161 -3.73 4.49 16.45
C ALA A 161 -2.31 4.03 16.01
N ILE A 162 -1.76 4.59 14.93
CA ILE A 162 -0.38 4.31 14.48
C ILE A 162 0.65 4.82 15.49
N THR A 163 0.47 6.02 16.03
CA THR A 163 1.46 6.67 16.91
C THR A 163 1.33 6.28 18.38
N GLY A 164 0.18 5.72 18.79
CA GLY A 164 -0.11 5.40 20.19
C GLY A 164 -0.32 6.64 21.07
N ASN A 165 -0.57 7.81 20.47
CA ASN A 165 -0.68 9.08 21.19
C ASN A 165 -1.88 9.15 22.15
N GLU A 166 -2.88 8.28 22.02
CA GLU A 166 -3.98 8.20 23.00
C GLU A 166 -3.53 7.66 24.38
N ARG A 167 -2.34 7.06 24.49
CA ARG A 167 -1.83 6.49 25.75
C ARG A 167 -1.04 7.45 26.64
N ARG A 168 -0.77 8.68 26.21
CA ARG A 168 0.11 9.62 26.95
C ARG A 168 -0.63 10.71 27.73
N THR A 169 -1.96 10.64 27.84
CA THR A 169 -2.78 11.67 28.52
C THR A 169 -3.26 11.26 29.92
N THR A 170 -2.62 10.29 30.56
CA THR A 170 -2.86 9.93 31.98
C THR A 170 -1.75 10.41 32.88
#